data_AF-A0A836RST3-F1
#
_entry.id   AF-A0A836RST3-F1
#
_cell.length_a   1.000
_cell.length_b   1.000
_cell.length_c   1.000
_cell.angle_alpha   90.00
_cell.angle_beta   90.00
_cell.angle_gamma   90.00
#
_symmetry.space_group_name_H-M   'P 1'
#
loop_
_entity.id
_entity.type
_entity.pdbx_description
1 polymer ?
#
loop_
_entity_poly.entity_id
_entity_poly.type
_entity_poly.pdbx_seq_one_letter_code
_entity_poly.pdbx_strand_id
1 'polypeptide(L)' 'MFDWKWDIENEDYLQKTIERCKKQNILLPTFEQLKNPDTLPKKLVEALKQIGPQETHPLNLFRINWRNDPQTGGIG' A
#
# COMPACT_ATOMS: atom_id res chain seq x y z
N MET A 1 2.82 26.34 -9.83
CA MET A 1 2.09 25.40 -8.96
C MET A 1 1.12 24.68 -9.88
N PHE A 2 1.16 23.35 -9.96
CA PHE A 2 0.24 22.62 -10.84
C PHE A 2 -1.13 22.55 -10.17
N ASP A 3 -2.19 22.99 -10.86
CA ASP A 3 -3.57 22.77 -10.43
C ASP A 3 -3.96 21.32 -10.78
N TRP A 4 -3.69 20.41 -9.84
CA TRP A 4 -4.18 19.03 -9.94
C TRP A 4 -5.64 19.01 -9.51
N LYS A 5 -6.54 18.70 -10.44
CA LYS A 5 -7.92 18.34 -10.11
C LYS A 5 -7.97 16.87 -9.74
N TRP A 6 -8.34 16.59 -8.50
CA TRP A 6 -8.51 15.24 -7.96
C TRP A 6 -9.98 14.80 -8.00
N ASP A 7 -10.66 15.15 -9.08
CA ASP A 7 -12.07 14.83 -9.26
C ASP A 7 -12.23 13.36 -9.66
N ILE A 8 -13.34 12.74 -9.26
CA ILE A 8 -13.67 11.39 -9.72
C ILE A 8 -14.13 11.49 -11.17
N GLU A 9 -13.31 11.01 -12.10
CA GLU A 9 -13.63 11.02 -13.52
C GLU A 9 -14.70 9.97 -13.90
N ASN A 10 -14.78 8.86 -13.16
CA ASN A 10 -15.73 7.79 -13.42
C ASN A 10 -16.09 7.02 -12.14
N GLU A 11 -17.33 7.20 -11.68
CA GLU A 11 -17.83 6.57 -10.47
C GLU A 11 -17.99 5.04 -10.61
N ASP A 12 -18.39 4.54 -11.78
CA ASP A 12 -18.56 3.11 -12.02
C ASP A 12 -17.22 2.35 -11.89
N TYR A 13 -16.14 2.95 -12.39
CA TYR A 13 -14.80 2.36 -12.31
C TYR A 13 -14.27 2.39 -10.88
N LEU A 14 -14.52 3.49 -10.17
CA LEU A 14 -14.19 3.58 -8.74
C LEU A 14 -14.91 2.48 -7.95
N GLN A 15 -16.21 2.30 -8.16
CA GLN A 15 -16.99 1.32 -7.42
C GLN A 15 -16.54 -0.12 -7.70
N LYS A 16 -16.32 -0.48 -8.97
CA LYS A 16 -15.77 -1.80 -9.35
C LYS A 16 -14.40 -2.05 -8.72
N THR A 17 -13.57 -1.01 -8.61
CA THR A 17 -12.25 -1.09 -7.98
C THR A 17 -12.36 -1.32 -6.48
N ILE A 18 -13.22 -0.56 -5.80
CA ILE A 18 -13.50 -0.74 -4.36
C ILE A 18 -13.97 -2.16 -4.08
N GLU A 19 -14.91 -2.68 -4.86
CA GLU A 19 -15.43 -4.05 -4.72
C GLU A 19 -14.34 -5.10 -4.95
N ARG A 20 -13.51 -4.93 -5.99
CA ARG A 20 -12.39 -5.83 -6.27
C ARG A 20 -11.39 -5.83 -5.12
N CYS A 21 -11.01 -4.66 -4.59
CA CYS A 21 -10.07 -4.55 -3.48
C CYS A 21 -10.60 -5.26 -2.24
N LYS A 22 -11.88 -5.06 -1.90
CA LYS A 22 -12.54 -5.78 -0.78
C LYS A 22 -12.52 -7.30 -1.01
N LYS A 23 -12.92 -7.77 -2.19
CA LYS A 23 -12.97 -9.20 -2.52
C LYS A 23 -11.59 -9.88 -2.48
N GLN A 24 -10.53 -9.16 -2.79
CA GLN A 24 -9.16 -9.68 -2.85
C GLN A 24 -8.34 -9.33 -1.60
N ASN A 25 -8.95 -8.72 -0.58
CA ASN A 25 -8.27 -8.23 0.62
C ASN A 25 -7.06 -7.31 0.30
N ILE A 26 -7.20 -6.49 -0.73
CA ILE A 26 -6.19 -5.50 -1.12
C ILE A 26 -6.38 -4.26 -0.26
N LEU A 27 -5.38 -3.98 0.58
CA LEU A 27 -5.28 -2.75 1.35
C LEU A 27 -4.33 -1.78 0.63
N LEU A 28 -4.79 -0.56 0.37
CA LEU A 28 -3.99 0.48 -0.27
C LEU A 28 -3.36 1.39 0.80
N PRO A 29 -2.08 1.79 0.64
CA PRO A 29 -1.47 2.79 1.50
C PRO A 29 -1.94 4.20 1.12
N THR A 30 -1.97 5.10 2.10
CA THR A 30 -2.05 6.53 1.80
C THR A 30 -0.68 7.07 1.39
N PHE A 31 -0.64 8.21 0.70
CA PHE A 31 0.63 8.87 0.39
C PHE A 31 1.40 9.26 1.65
N GLU A 32 0.72 9.63 2.74
CA GLU A 32 1.35 9.93 4.02
C GLU A 32 2.05 8.70 4.61
N GLN A 33 1.41 7.53 4.56
CA GLN A 33 2.00 6.27 5.00
C GLN A 33 3.20 5.86 4.13
N LEU A 34 3.13 6.09 2.82
CA LEU A 34 4.28 5.84 1.93
C LEU A 34 5.45 6.78 2.20
N LYS A 35 5.16 8.04 2.52
CA LYS A 35 6.17 9.04 2.87
C LYS A 35 6.81 8.75 4.22
N ASN A 36 6.00 8.36 5.21
CA ASN A 36 6.42 8.07 6.58
C ASN A 36 6.01 6.64 7.00
N PRO A 37 6.69 5.59 6.52
CA PRO A 37 6.32 4.21 6.83
C PRO A 37 6.34 3.84 8.32
N ASP A 38 7.02 4.63 9.15
CA ASP A 38 7.07 4.44 10.60
C ASP A 38 5.71 4.69 11.28
N THR A 39 4.76 5.33 10.59
CA THR A 39 3.38 5.50 11.07
C THR A 39 2.49 4.27 10.82
N LEU A 40 3.03 3.21 10.20
CA LEU A 40 2.26 2.01 9.90
C LEU A 40 1.91 1.24 11.18
N PRO A 41 0.68 0.68 11.27
CA PRO A 41 0.30 -0.13 12.42
C PRO A 41 1.23 -1.33 12.58
N LYS A 42 1.61 -1.65 13.82
CA LYS A 42 2.51 -2.76 14.14
C LYS A 42 2.08 -4.08 13.50
N LYS A 43 0.78 -4.38 13.49
CA LYS A 43 0.23 -5.60 12.86
C LYS A 43 0.57 -5.71 11.37
N LEU A 44 0.58 -4.59 10.65
CA LEU A 44 0.89 -4.55 9.22
C LEU A 44 2.38 -4.78 8.99
N VAL A 45 3.24 -4.14 9.81
CA VAL A 45 4.69 -4.34 9.75
C VAL A 45 5.07 -5.80 10.04
N GLU A 46 4.45 -6.42 11.05
CA GLU A 46 4.68 -7.85 11.34
C GLU A 46 4.20 -8.77 10.21
N ALA A 47 3.07 -8.44 9.56
CA ALA A 47 2.59 -9.19 8.41
C ALA A 47 3.55 -9.11 7.21
N LEU A 48 4.17 -7.93 6.97
CA LEU A 48 5.14 -7.74 5.91
C LEU A 48 6.39 -8.62 6.05
N LYS A 49 6.84 -8.89 7.29
CA LYS A 49 7.99 -9.77 7.54
C LYS A 49 7.76 -11.21 7.09
N GLN A 50 6.49 -11.64 6.99
CA GLN A 50 6.12 -12.98 6.53
C GLN A 50 5.99 -13.07 5.01
N ILE A 51 6.11 -11.95 4.30
CA ILE A 51 5.86 -11.84 2.86
C ILE A 51 7.18 -11.55 2.16
N GLY A 52 7.45 -12.27 1.07
CA GLY A 52 8.66 -12.07 0.27
C GLY A 52 8.72 -10.65 -0.31
N PRO A 53 9.87 -9.95 -0.28
CA PRO A 53 10.02 -8.61 -0.88
C PRO A 53 9.67 -8.55 -2.38
N GLN A 54 9.83 -9.67 -3.09
CA GLN A 54 9.54 -9.83 -4.51
C GLN A 54 8.25 -10.62 -4.78
N GLU A 55 7.49 -10.96 -3.74
CA GLU A 55 6.27 -11.74 -3.87
C GLU A 55 5.14 -10.89 -4.47
N THR A 56 4.27 -11.51 -5.27
CA THR A 56 3.07 -10.87 -5.81
C THR A 56 1.97 -10.82 -4.75
N HIS A 57 2.20 -10.08 -3.67
CA HIS A 57 1.28 -9.93 -2.54
C HIS A 57 0.79 -8.48 -2.38
N PRO A 58 -0.52 -8.21 -2.15
CA PRO A 58 -1.05 -6.85 -2.04
C PRO A 58 -0.38 -5.96 -0.99
N LEU A 59 0.01 -6.52 0.16
CA LEU A 59 0.72 -5.75 1.20
C LEU A 59 2.07 -5.18 0.72
N ASN A 60 2.65 -5.69 -0.36
CA ASN A 60 3.89 -5.12 -0.92
C ASN A 60 3.68 -3.70 -1.48
N LEU A 61 2.43 -3.25 -1.66
CA LEU A 61 2.11 -1.86 -1.98
C LEU A 61 2.60 -0.88 -0.90
N PHE A 62 2.78 -1.32 0.36
CA PHE A 62 3.31 -0.48 1.44
C PHE A 62 4.83 -0.25 1.38
N ARG A 63 5.54 -0.95 0.50
CA ARG A 63 7.01 -0.90 0.34
C ARG A 63 7.48 -0.60 -1.08
N ILE A 64 6.62 0.03 -1.89
CA ILE A 64 6.91 0.49 -3.26
C ILE A 64 8.13 1.44 -3.35
N ASN A 65 8.44 2.17 -2.28
CA ASN A 65 9.60 3.07 -2.20
C ASN A 65 10.94 2.34 -1.91
N TRP A 66 10.95 1.01 -1.90
CA TRP A 66 12.15 0.19 -1.64
C TRP A 66 12.80 0.39 -0.27
N ARG A 67 12.06 0.94 0.71
CA ARG A 67 12.50 1.09 2.12
C ARG A 67 12.45 -0.25 2.88
N ASN A 68 12.99 -1.30 2.27
CA ASN A 68 13.01 -2.64 2.82
C ASN A 68 14.22 -2.81 3.71
N ASP A 69 14.01 -3.32 4.92
CA ASP A 69 15.11 -3.77 5.77
C ASP A 69 15.50 -5.21 5.38
N PRO A 70 16.68 -5.44 4.79
CA PRO A 70 17.11 -6.77 4.35
C PRO A 70 17.39 -7.72 5.53
N GLN A 71 17.61 -7.22 6.75
CA GLN A 71 17.86 -8.06 7.92
C GLN A 71 16.55 -8.56 8.53
N THR A 72 15.52 -7.71 8.60
CA THR A 72 14.26 -8.06 9.27
C THR A 72 13.14 -8.44 8.31
N GLY A 73 13.28 -8.16 7.01
CA GLY A 73 12.22 -8.31 6.00
C GLY A 73 11.07 -7.31 6.15
N GLY A 74 11.17 -6.39 7.12
CA GLY A 74 10.21 -5.32 7.38
C GLY A 74 10.53 -4.04 6.61
N ILE A 75 10.09 -2.91 7.18
CA ILE A 75 10.38 -1.57 6.65
C ILE A 75 11.48 -0.94 7.51
N GLY A 76 12.51 -0.38 6.86
CA GLY A 76 13.65 0.29 7.50
C GLY A 76 14.40 1.17 6.52
#